data_AF-A0A0D2BUI4-F1
#
_entry.id   AF-A0A0D2BUI4-F1
#
_cell.length_a   1.000
_cell.length_b   1.000
_cell.length_c   1.000
_cell.angle_alpha   90.00
_cell.angle_beta   90.00
_cell.angle_gamma   90.00
#
_symmetry.space_group_name_H-M   'P 1'
#
loop_
_entity.id
_entity.type
_entity.pdbx_description
1 polymer ?
#
loop_
_entity_poly.entity_id
_entity_poly.type
_entity_poly.pdbx_seq_one_letter_code
_entity_poly.pdbx_strand_id
1 'polypeptide(L)'
;MFFGLGDETFSYDNRSLQAAITREMERNGWVGVCCEPNVIFVVCNQFPIIAMKYNDSRDGTNKVEEVLTKYKIAWDKKGMVSSNGLFVDFWMVKQNHIVPPTDVGWTAWAGAFMNSWNPQLVESLYPKQFPGFITTIAGHIRLQPPIVANHYRTLSAAASPTKSDQENLQQAIGLAKADLAKNPEPPFPYTKPCFGYVVQWLSELGQTELLDGLLAYADENLNPTWENGGLFYPRNDTPFIFTDDKHDGEGVKWTHISPFCGNAAIGYARLNVRDGQRIMYEKPWTRESLARTPWIDNLEFAGREHGAGVLRGVWDEHAHALILTVRGWDFEGRGCPETVSIEPIARGLGPGNWAVYVNGKLRTSKELHDPADNGFGVTCDVKRGQEVDVVFLRVHGGMNGRVNGDANGYA
;
A
#
# COMPACT_ATOMS: atom_id res chain seq x y z
N MET A 1 -22.50 -18.55 9.40
CA MET A 1 -22.63 -17.22 10.04
C MET A 1 -22.87 -16.09 9.03
N PHE A 2 -22.75 -16.32 7.71
CA PHE A 2 -22.72 -15.25 6.69
C PHE A 2 -23.77 -15.38 5.56
N PHE A 3 -25.01 -15.78 5.88
CA PHE A 3 -26.10 -15.78 4.89
C PHE A 3 -27.31 -15.04 5.48
N GLY A 4 -27.72 -13.96 4.80
CA GLY A 4 -28.69 -12.95 5.26
C GLY A 4 -30.16 -13.35 5.11
N LEU A 5 -31.05 -12.43 5.52
CA LEU A 5 -32.51 -12.58 5.58
C LEU A 5 -33.24 -12.39 4.23
N GLY A 6 -32.50 -12.44 3.11
CA GLY A 6 -32.97 -12.03 1.78
C GLY A 6 -32.41 -10.67 1.35
N ASP A 7 -32.88 -10.17 0.21
CA ASP A 7 -32.40 -8.91 -0.36
C ASP A 7 -32.97 -7.71 0.42
N GLU A 8 -32.09 -6.97 1.09
CA GLU A 8 -32.42 -5.69 1.72
C GLU A 8 -31.75 -4.54 0.94
N THR A 9 -32.53 -3.50 0.62
CA THR A 9 -32.01 -2.30 -0.05
C THR A 9 -31.91 -1.14 0.94
N PHE A 10 -30.70 -0.65 1.14
CA PHE A 10 -30.44 0.55 1.93
C PHE A 10 -29.99 1.68 1.02
N SER A 11 -30.74 2.79 0.99
CA SER A 11 -30.43 3.96 0.17
C SER A 11 -29.86 5.07 1.03
N TYR A 12 -28.60 5.42 0.80
CA TYR A 12 -27.93 6.53 1.47
C TYR A 12 -27.15 7.39 0.47
N ASP A 13 -27.05 8.67 0.76
CA ASP A 13 -25.99 9.54 0.26
C ASP A 13 -24.85 9.63 1.30
N ASN A 14 -23.76 10.32 0.95
CA ASN A 14 -22.61 10.45 1.84
C ASN A 14 -22.96 11.07 3.21
N ARG A 15 -23.94 11.99 3.26
CA ARG A 15 -24.30 12.75 4.46
C ARG A 15 -25.23 11.96 5.38
N SER A 16 -26.24 11.33 4.81
CA SER A 16 -27.18 10.45 5.50
C SER A 16 -26.50 9.18 6.01
N LEU A 17 -25.54 8.62 5.26
CA LEU A 17 -24.70 7.51 5.73
C LEU A 17 -23.82 7.93 6.91
N GLN A 18 -23.10 9.06 6.81
CA GLN A 18 -22.31 9.58 7.91
C GLN A 18 -23.16 9.84 9.17
N ALA A 19 -24.37 10.38 9.01
CA ALA A 19 -25.28 10.59 10.13
C ALA A 19 -25.74 9.25 10.76
N ALA A 20 -25.99 8.23 9.95
CA ALA A 20 -26.32 6.89 10.45
C ALA A 20 -25.15 6.27 11.23
N ILE A 21 -23.93 6.34 10.69
CA ILE A 21 -22.71 5.87 11.36
C ILE A 21 -22.50 6.61 12.69
N THR A 22 -22.66 7.93 12.71
CA THR A 22 -22.48 8.74 13.93
C THR A 22 -23.46 8.34 15.03
N ARG A 23 -24.74 8.13 14.68
CA ARG A 23 -25.76 7.63 15.63
C ARG A 23 -25.40 6.24 16.16
N GLU A 24 -24.86 5.37 15.32
CA GLU A 24 -24.45 4.02 15.73
C GLU A 24 -23.22 4.06 16.65
N MET A 25 -22.24 4.92 16.37
CA MET A 25 -21.12 5.16 17.27
C MET A 25 -21.61 5.63 18.63
N GLU A 26 -22.52 6.60 18.66
CA GLU A 26 -23.11 7.12 19.90
C GLU A 26 -23.86 6.04 20.69
N ARG A 27 -24.66 5.21 20.00
CA ARG A 27 -25.36 4.05 20.59
C ARG A 27 -24.42 3.07 21.26
N ASN A 28 -23.23 2.86 20.69
CA ASN A 28 -22.22 1.94 21.20
C ASN A 28 -21.21 2.62 22.15
N GLY A 29 -21.56 3.79 22.70
CA GLY A 29 -20.71 4.51 23.65
C GLY A 29 -19.41 5.02 23.02
N TRP A 30 -19.45 5.36 21.73
CA TRP A 30 -18.36 5.90 20.91
C TRP A 30 -17.19 4.96 20.64
N VAL A 31 -17.28 3.68 21.03
CA VAL A 31 -16.22 2.69 20.78
C VAL A 31 -16.15 2.26 19.30
N GLY A 32 -17.21 2.52 18.53
CA GLY A 32 -17.27 2.25 17.10
C GLY A 32 -18.66 1.80 16.65
N VAL A 33 -18.74 1.39 15.39
CA VAL A 33 -19.90 0.72 14.79
C VAL A 33 -19.64 -0.78 14.70
N CYS A 34 -20.71 -1.56 14.83
CA CYS A 34 -20.66 -3.00 14.66
C CYS A 34 -20.51 -3.36 13.17
N CYS A 35 -19.65 -4.34 12.86
CA CYS A 35 -19.58 -4.93 11.52
C CYS A 35 -20.70 -5.97 11.39
N GLU A 36 -20.57 -7.07 12.13
CA GLU A 36 -21.63 -8.02 12.39
C GLU A 36 -22.44 -7.59 13.63
N PRO A 37 -23.69 -8.03 13.77
CA PRO A 37 -24.45 -7.81 14.99
C PRO A 37 -23.62 -8.20 16.20
N ASN A 38 -23.53 -7.29 17.18
CA ASN A 38 -22.83 -7.48 18.45
C ASN A 38 -21.29 -7.46 18.40
N VAL A 39 -20.64 -7.16 17.27
CA VAL A 39 -19.17 -7.20 17.18
C VAL A 39 -18.58 -5.93 16.59
N ILE A 40 -17.72 -5.26 17.37
CA ILE A 40 -16.95 -4.08 16.95
C ILE A 40 -15.50 -4.48 16.71
N PHE A 41 -15.08 -4.42 15.46
CA PHE A 41 -13.67 -4.62 15.08
C PHE A 41 -12.96 -3.27 15.06
N VAL A 42 -11.74 -3.22 15.60
CA VAL A 42 -10.91 -2.01 15.52
C VAL A 42 -10.69 -1.64 14.06
N VAL A 43 -10.31 -2.61 13.22
CA VAL A 43 -10.00 -2.37 11.81
C VAL A 43 -11.19 -1.87 10.98
N CYS A 44 -12.38 -2.44 11.16
CA CYS A 44 -13.55 -2.04 10.37
C CYS A 44 -13.97 -0.58 10.64
N ASN A 45 -13.62 -0.04 11.80
CA ASN A 45 -13.95 1.34 12.18
C ASN A 45 -13.02 2.40 11.57
N GLN A 46 -11.92 1.99 10.92
CA GLN A 46 -11.01 2.95 10.28
C GLN A 46 -11.64 3.56 9.01
N PHE A 47 -12.32 2.74 8.20
CA PHE A 47 -12.95 3.16 6.95
C PHE A 47 -14.05 4.23 7.12
N PRO A 48 -15.04 4.08 8.03
CA PRO A 48 -16.03 5.14 8.23
C PRO A 48 -15.41 6.45 8.71
N ILE A 49 -14.38 6.41 9.57
CA ILE A 49 -13.67 7.61 10.03
C ILE A 49 -12.97 8.32 8.85
N ILE A 50 -12.27 7.57 8.01
CA ILE A 50 -11.64 8.12 6.79
C ILE A 50 -12.69 8.70 5.84
N ALA A 51 -13.82 8.03 5.66
CA ALA A 51 -14.92 8.55 4.84
C ALA A 51 -15.47 9.89 5.36
N MET A 52 -15.55 10.06 6.69
CA MET A 52 -15.92 11.35 7.30
C MET A 52 -14.88 12.44 7.04
N LYS A 53 -13.57 12.12 7.07
CA LYS A 53 -12.49 13.06 6.68
C LYS A 53 -12.62 13.48 5.22
N TYR A 54 -12.96 12.57 4.31
CA TYR A 54 -13.23 12.92 2.91
C TYR A 54 -14.45 13.84 2.75
N ASN A 55 -15.52 13.60 3.51
CA ASN A 55 -16.69 14.46 3.48
C ASN A 55 -16.37 15.86 4.00
N ASP A 56 -15.60 15.96 5.09
CA ASP A 56 -15.12 17.24 5.62
C ASP A 56 -14.25 17.99 4.60
N SER A 57 -13.32 17.30 3.94
CA SER A 57 -12.49 17.87 2.87
C SER A 57 -13.34 18.39 1.69
N ARG A 58 -14.33 17.62 1.26
CA ARG A 58 -15.23 17.99 0.15
C ARG A 58 -16.16 19.15 0.49
N ASP A 59 -16.70 19.17 1.70
CA ASP A 59 -17.70 20.14 2.14
C ASP A 59 -17.07 21.39 2.78
N GLY A 60 -15.76 21.41 2.99
CA GLY A 60 -15.07 22.48 3.71
C GLY A 60 -15.45 22.54 5.20
N THR A 61 -15.68 21.38 5.82
CA THR A 61 -16.08 21.26 7.23
C THR A 61 -15.03 20.54 8.08
N ASN A 62 -15.27 20.44 9.40
CA ASN A 62 -14.42 19.69 10.33
C ASN A 62 -15.27 18.94 11.37
N LYS A 63 -16.33 18.27 10.93
CA LYS A 63 -17.31 17.57 11.80
C LYS A 63 -16.72 16.31 12.42
N VAL A 64 -15.77 15.66 11.75
CA VAL A 64 -15.16 14.42 12.24
C VAL A 64 -14.35 14.62 13.52
N GLU A 65 -13.91 15.85 13.82
CA GLU A 65 -13.07 16.11 14.99
C GLU A 65 -13.79 15.82 16.32
N GLU A 66 -15.08 16.14 16.39
CA GLU A 66 -15.90 15.80 17.55
C GLU A 66 -16.04 14.27 17.71
N VAL A 67 -16.27 13.57 16.59
CA VAL A 67 -16.35 12.10 16.56
C VAL A 67 -15.03 11.49 17.02
N LEU A 68 -13.90 11.97 16.52
CA LEU A 68 -12.56 11.49 16.88
C LEU A 68 -12.24 11.72 18.36
N THR A 69 -12.62 12.88 18.90
CA THR A 69 -12.43 13.19 20.32
C THR A 69 -13.15 12.16 21.20
N LYS A 70 -14.44 11.91 20.91
CA LYS A 70 -15.25 10.94 21.66
C LYS A 70 -14.76 9.51 21.45
N TYR A 71 -14.40 9.15 20.21
CA TYR A 71 -13.88 7.84 19.85
C TYR A 71 -12.60 7.52 20.62
N LYS A 72 -11.60 8.41 20.59
CA LYS A 72 -10.32 8.22 21.30
C LYS A 72 -10.52 8.01 22.81
N ILE A 73 -11.33 8.85 23.45
CA ILE A 73 -11.64 8.72 24.88
C ILE A 73 -12.29 7.37 25.19
N ALA A 74 -13.28 6.97 24.40
CA ALA A 74 -13.97 5.70 24.60
C ALA A 74 -13.05 4.49 24.36
N TRP A 75 -12.20 4.57 23.34
CA TRP A 75 -11.25 3.54 22.94
C TRP A 75 -10.16 3.33 24.01
N ASP A 76 -9.60 4.42 24.55
CA ASP A 76 -8.65 4.38 25.67
C ASP A 76 -9.29 3.80 26.92
N LYS A 77 -10.47 4.29 27.30
CA LYS A 77 -11.24 3.78 28.46
C LYS A 77 -11.53 2.29 28.34
N LYS A 78 -11.76 1.80 27.12
CA LYS A 78 -12.09 0.40 26.86
C LYS A 78 -10.86 -0.51 26.85
N GLY A 79 -9.64 0.04 26.68
CA GLY A 79 -8.42 -0.74 26.63
C GLY A 79 -8.26 -1.51 25.31
N MET A 80 -8.44 -0.82 24.19
CA MET A 80 -8.39 -1.44 22.85
C MET A 80 -6.97 -1.65 22.29
N VAL A 81 -5.94 -1.34 23.09
CA VAL A 81 -4.56 -1.80 22.89
C VAL A 81 -4.27 -2.87 23.93
N SER A 82 -3.82 -4.04 23.48
CA SER A 82 -3.37 -5.10 24.36
C SER A 82 -2.02 -4.77 25.00
N SER A 83 -1.66 -5.42 26.10
CA SER A 83 -0.40 -5.17 26.82
C SER A 83 0.86 -5.38 25.95
N ASN A 84 0.77 -6.23 24.93
CA ASN A 84 1.84 -6.47 23.96
C ASN A 84 1.91 -5.41 22.84
N GLY A 85 1.08 -4.37 22.89
CA GLY A 85 1.01 -3.27 21.93
C GLY A 85 0.11 -3.53 20.72
N LEU A 86 -0.35 -4.76 20.49
CA LEU A 86 -1.25 -5.08 19.38
C LEU A 86 -2.66 -4.52 19.64
N PHE A 87 -3.35 -4.11 18.58
CA PHE A 87 -4.76 -3.74 18.70
C PHE A 87 -5.60 -4.97 19.01
N VAL A 88 -6.62 -4.80 19.84
CA VAL A 88 -7.54 -5.91 20.12
C VAL A 88 -8.27 -6.34 18.86
N ASP A 89 -8.60 -7.62 18.80
CA ASP A 89 -9.12 -8.23 17.59
C ASP A 89 -10.55 -7.73 17.33
N PHE A 90 -11.41 -7.88 18.33
CA PHE A 90 -12.74 -7.24 18.38
C PHE A 90 -13.31 -7.19 19.79
N TRP A 91 -14.35 -6.38 19.97
CA TRP A 91 -15.16 -6.31 21.17
C TRP A 91 -16.57 -6.84 20.90
N MET A 92 -17.02 -7.79 21.71
CA MET A 92 -18.40 -8.26 21.72
C MET A 92 -19.25 -7.41 22.66
N VAL A 93 -20.17 -6.63 22.09
CA VAL A 93 -20.88 -5.54 22.77
C VAL A 93 -21.71 -6.01 23.97
N LYS A 94 -22.59 -6.98 23.75
CA LYS A 94 -23.52 -7.53 24.75
C LYS A 94 -22.82 -8.31 25.86
N GLN A 95 -21.77 -9.06 25.52
CA GLN A 95 -20.98 -9.84 26.47
C GLN A 95 -19.99 -8.96 27.24
N ASN A 96 -19.78 -7.73 26.77
CA ASN A 96 -18.71 -6.86 27.23
C ASN A 96 -17.33 -7.57 27.21
N HIS A 97 -17.08 -8.38 26.19
CA HIS A 97 -15.89 -9.24 26.11
C HIS A 97 -14.96 -8.78 25.00
N ILE A 98 -13.70 -8.53 25.34
CA ILE A 98 -12.65 -8.21 24.39
C ILE A 98 -11.95 -9.49 23.99
N VAL A 99 -11.88 -9.74 22.69
CA VAL A 99 -11.07 -10.82 22.13
C VAL A 99 -9.66 -10.27 21.89
N PRO A 100 -8.64 -10.83 22.55
CA PRO A 100 -7.26 -10.37 22.40
C PRO A 100 -6.72 -10.76 21.02
N PRO A 101 -5.71 -10.05 20.52
CA PRO A 101 -5.07 -10.36 19.25
C PRO A 101 -4.22 -11.62 19.36
N THR A 102 -4.28 -12.47 18.34
CA THR A 102 -3.48 -13.70 18.22
C THR A 102 -2.37 -13.60 17.17
N ASP A 103 -2.46 -12.60 16.30
CA ASP A 103 -1.52 -12.32 15.22
C ASP A 103 -1.44 -10.80 14.92
N VAL A 104 -0.53 -10.41 14.03
CA VAL A 104 -0.33 -9.01 13.63
C VAL A 104 -1.32 -8.55 12.55
N GLY A 105 -2.07 -9.43 11.91
CA GLY A 105 -2.80 -9.14 10.67
C GLY A 105 -3.81 -8.01 10.82
N TRP A 106 -4.72 -8.09 11.80
CA TRP A 106 -5.68 -7.00 12.06
C TRP A 106 -5.02 -5.76 12.66
N THR A 107 -3.92 -5.92 13.39
CA THR A 107 -3.14 -4.77 13.88
C THR A 107 -2.53 -4.01 12.72
N ALA A 108 -1.89 -4.70 11.78
CA ALA A 108 -1.30 -4.10 10.58
C ALA A 108 -2.38 -3.45 9.71
N TRP A 109 -3.50 -4.14 9.48
CA TRP A 109 -4.57 -3.58 8.66
C TRP A 109 -5.19 -2.34 9.31
N ALA A 110 -5.50 -2.38 10.61
CA ALA A 110 -5.96 -1.20 11.34
C ALA A 110 -4.88 -0.10 11.34
N GLY A 111 -3.61 -0.44 11.55
CA GLY A 111 -2.49 0.49 11.58
C GLY A 111 -2.32 1.25 10.26
N ALA A 112 -2.43 0.56 9.13
CA ALA A 112 -2.35 1.17 7.80
C ALA A 112 -3.36 2.32 7.65
N PHE A 113 -4.62 2.08 7.99
CA PHE A 113 -5.69 3.06 7.81
C PHE A 113 -5.81 4.04 8.98
N MET A 114 -5.53 3.61 10.21
CA MET A 114 -5.50 4.46 11.39
C MET A 114 -4.37 5.48 11.32
N ASN A 115 -3.24 5.15 10.68
CA ASN A 115 -2.14 6.09 10.47
C ASN A 115 -2.61 7.38 9.78
N SER A 116 -3.65 7.29 8.96
CA SER A 116 -4.17 8.47 8.27
C SER A 116 -4.71 9.53 9.24
N TRP A 117 -5.46 9.14 10.28
CA TRP A 117 -6.14 10.09 11.18
C TRP A 117 -5.58 10.11 12.60
N ASN A 118 -4.76 9.13 12.98
CA ASN A 118 -4.06 9.05 14.28
C ASN A 118 -2.61 8.55 14.11
N PRO A 119 -1.79 9.25 13.33
CA PRO A 119 -0.41 8.84 13.05
C PRO A 119 0.41 8.70 14.33
N GLN A 120 0.23 9.59 15.30
CA GLN A 120 1.02 9.58 16.54
C GLN A 120 0.84 8.29 17.34
N LEU A 121 -0.40 7.79 17.44
CA LEU A 121 -0.67 6.53 18.13
C LEU A 121 -0.02 5.36 17.39
N VAL A 122 -0.23 5.26 16.07
CA VAL A 122 0.30 4.16 15.26
C VAL A 122 1.83 4.14 15.29
N GLU A 123 2.47 5.28 15.06
CA GLU A 123 3.93 5.42 15.10
C GLU A 123 4.49 5.06 16.49
N SER A 124 3.81 5.47 17.58
CA SER A 124 4.26 5.15 18.94
C SER A 124 4.16 3.66 19.30
N LEU A 125 3.21 2.93 18.70
CA LEU A 125 2.99 1.51 18.96
C LEU A 125 3.81 0.61 18.03
N TYR A 126 4.15 1.09 16.84
CA TYR A 126 4.87 0.33 15.81
C TYR A 126 6.07 -0.46 16.37
N PRO A 127 6.99 0.13 17.17
CA PRO A 127 8.16 -0.59 17.69
C PRO A 127 7.83 -1.79 18.59
N LYS A 128 6.61 -1.86 19.16
CA LYS A 128 6.14 -3.00 19.97
C LYS A 128 5.39 -4.05 19.14
N GLN A 129 4.81 -3.62 18.01
CA GLN A 129 3.91 -4.42 17.19
C GLN A 129 4.66 -5.28 16.17
N PHE A 130 5.64 -4.73 15.46
CA PHE A 130 6.32 -5.46 14.38
C PHE A 130 7.30 -6.57 14.82
N PRO A 131 8.06 -6.46 15.94
CA PRO A 131 9.15 -7.40 16.21
C PRO A 131 8.67 -8.85 16.35
N GLY A 132 9.42 -9.77 15.75
CA GLY A 132 9.12 -11.20 15.74
C GLY A 132 8.05 -11.62 14.73
N PHE A 133 7.15 -10.72 14.31
CA PHE A 133 6.30 -10.96 13.14
C PHE A 133 7.05 -10.66 11.85
N ILE A 134 7.89 -9.62 11.84
CA ILE A 134 8.85 -9.37 10.77
C ILE A 134 10.25 -9.59 11.35
N THR A 135 11.06 -10.38 10.67
CA THR A 135 12.46 -10.64 11.04
C THR A 135 13.38 -10.13 9.95
N THR A 136 14.56 -9.66 10.35
CA THR A 136 15.67 -9.35 9.44
C THR A 136 16.85 -10.21 9.85
N ILE A 137 17.06 -11.33 9.15
CA ILE A 137 18.03 -12.36 9.55
C ILE A 137 18.88 -12.72 8.33
N ALA A 138 20.21 -12.71 8.51
CA ALA A 138 21.17 -12.91 7.42
C ALA A 138 20.93 -12.01 6.18
N GLY A 139 20.38 -10.81 6.38
CA GLY A 139 20.03 -9.88 5.30
C GLY A 139 18.69 -10.18 4.61
N HIS A 140 17.96 -11.21 5.05
CA HIS A 140 16.63 -11.53 4.55
C HIS A 140 15.56 -10.93 5.46
N ILE A 141 14.60 -10.25 4.85
CA ILE A 141 13.42 -9.72 5.53
C ILE A 141 12.25 -10.65 5.23
N ARG A 142 11.62 -11.18 6.28
CA ARG A 142 10.58 -12.22 6.18
C ARG A 142 9.43 -11.95 7.12
N LEU A 143 8.21 -12.28 6.66
CA LEU A 143 7.02 -12.34 7.50
C LEU A 143 6.92 -13.73 8.12
N GLN A 144 6.93 -13.78 9.45
CA GLN A 144 6.87 -15.01 10.21
C GLN A 144 5.40 -15.45 10.45
N PRO A 145 5.11 -16.75 10.36
CA PRO A 145 3.83 -17.28 10.80
C PRO A 145 3.51 -16.92 12.25
N PRO A 146 2.25 -16.62 12.62
CA PRO A 146 1.91 -16.18 13.97
C PRO A 146 2.40 -17.13 15.09
N ILE A 147 2.35 -18.44 14.86
CA ILE A 147 2.84 -19.42 15.84
C ILE A 147 4.35 -19.31 16.07
N VAL A 148 5.14 -19.11 15.00
CA VAL A 148 6.60 -18.90 15.10
C VAL A 148 6.88 -17.54 15.74
N ALA A 149 6.19 -16.49 15.27
CA ALA A 149 6.35 -15.13 15.78
C ALA A 149 6.06 -15.01 17.28
N ASN A 150 5.01 -15.67 17.78
CA ASN A 150 4.65 -15.63 19.19
C ASN A 150 5.68 -16.34 20.08
N HIS A 151 6.21 -17.48 19.63
CA HIS A 151 7.34 -18.14 20.30
C HIS A 151 8.59 -17.28 20.28
N TYR A 152 8.92 -16.69 19.13
CA TYR A 152 10.06 -15.78 18.98
C TYR A 152 9.97 -14.58 19.93
N ARG A 153 8.81 -13.94 20.01
CA ARG A 153 8.56 -12.79 20.90
C ARG A 153 8.71 -13.17 22.37
N THR A 154 8.22 -14.34 22.76
CA THR A 154 8.36 -14.86 24.13
C THR A 154 9.82 -15.12 24.47
N LEU A 155 10.55 -15.77 23.57
CA LEU A 155 11.98 -16.04 23.73
C LEU A 155 12.79 -14.75 23.81
N SER A 156 12.50 -13.78 22.93
CA SER A 156 13.19 -12.50 22.88
C SER A 156 12.96 -11.66 24.13
N ALA A 157 11.75 -11.68 24.69
CA ALA A 157 11.44 -11.00 25.95
C ALA A 157 12.14 -11.63 27.17
N ALA A 158 12.45 -12.93 27.10
CA ALA A 158 13.16 -13.68 28.13
C ALA A 158 14.67 -13.81 27.86
N ALA A 159 15.18 -13.30 26.73
CA ALA A 159 16.51 -13.59 26.25
C ALA A 159 17.60 -12.94 27.09
N SER A 160 18.65 -13.71 27.39
CA SER A 160 19.94 -13.19 27.85
C SER A 160 20.69 -12.55 26.68
N PRO A 161 21.55 -11.54 26.91
CA PRO A 161 22.22 -10.77 25.86
C PRO A 161 23.18 -11.55 24.95
N THR A 162 23.32 -12.87 25.15
CA THR A 162 24.25 -13.74 24.43
C THR A 162 23.61 -14.56 23.31
N LYS A 163 22.28 -14.62 23.23
CA LYS A 163 21.58 -15.35 22.15
C LYS A 163 21.37 -14.45 20.94
N SER A 164 21.72 -14.95 19.76
CA SER A 164 21.45 -14.28 18.49
C SER A 164 19.99 -14.42 18.04
N ASP A 165 19.54 -13.52 17.16
CA ASP A 165 18.20 -13.58 16.56
C ASP A 165 17.99 -14.86 15.73
N GLN A 166 19.04 -15.35 15.06
CA GLN A 166 19.01 -16.65 14.36
C GLN A 166 18.69 -17.79 15.33
N GLU A 167 19.38 -17.86 16.47
CA GLU A 167 19.16 -18.92 17.46
C GLU A 167 17.76 -18.85 18.07
N ASN A 168 17.26 -17.64 18.33
CA ASN A 168 15.89 -17.44 18.81
C ASN A 168 14.85 -17.88 17.77
N LEU A 169 15.06 -17.58 16.49
CA LEU A 169 14.18 -18.04 15.41
C LEU A 169 14.18 -19.56 15.28
N GLN A 170 15.35 -20.19 15.28
CA GLN A 170 15.45 -21.65 15.20
C GLN A 170 14.77 -22.34 16.39
N GLN A 171 14.96 -21.80 17.60
CA GLN A 171 14.25 -22.31 18.78
C GLN A 171 12.73 -22.10 18.66
N ALA A 172 12.27 -20.94 18.17
CA ALA A 172 10.86 -20.65 17.96
C ALA A 172 10.21 -21.59 16.95
N ILE A 173 10.91 -21.92 15.87
CA ILE A 173 10.46 -22.89 14.85
C ILE A 173 10.34 -24.30 15.46
N GLY A 174 11.32 -24.72 16.27
CA GLY A 174 11.26 -26.00 16.97
C GLY A 174 10.03 -26.11 17.89
N LEU A 175 9.73 -25.05 18.64
CA LEU A 175 8.53 -24.98 19.48
C LEU A 175 7.23 -24.99 18.66
N ALA A 176 7.17 -24.22 17.58
CA ALA A 176 6.02 -24.20 16.67
C ALA A 176 5.74 -25.58 16.04
N LYS A 177 6.78 -26.29 15.58
CA LYS A 177 6.69 -27.66 15.08
C LYS A 177 6.13 -28.61 16.14
N ALA A 178 6.61 -28.50 17.39
CA ALA A 178 6.13 -29.32 18.50
C ALA A 178 4.66 -29.05 18.88
N ASP A 179 4.21 -27.80 18.81
CA ASP A 179 2.82 -27.43 19.10
C ASP A 179 1.85 -27.92 18.02
N LEU A 180 2.22 -27.77 16.74
CA LEU A 180 1.44 -28.28 15.61
C LEU A 180 1.35 -29.81 15.60
N ALA A 181 2.40 -30.51 16.05
CA ALA A 181 2.37 -31.96 16.21
C ALA A 181 1.38 -32.42 17.29
N LYS A 182 1.12 -31.59 18.31
CA LYS A 182 0.14 -31.87 19.37
C LYS A 182 -1.29 -31.52 18.96
N ASN A 183 -1.46 -30.43 18.22
CA ASN A 183 -2.75 -29.90 17.78
C ASN A 183 -2.70 -29.64 16.25
N PRO A 184 -2.90 -30.67 15.42
CA PRO A 184 -2.74 -30.55 13.97
C PRO A 184 -3.91 -29.81 13.29
N GLU A 185 -5.06 -29.69 13.95
CA GLU A 185 -6.22 -29.02 13.38
C GLU A 185 -6.15 -27.50 13.60
N PRO A 186 -6.22 -26.68 12.53
CA PRO A 186 -6.36 -25.25 12.70
C PRO A 186 -7.75 -24.94 13.28
N PRO A 187 -7.86 -24.11 14.34
CA PRO A 187 -9.14 -23.82 14.98
C PRO A 187 -10.13 -23.04 14.08
N PHE A 188 -9.65 -22.49 12.96
CA PHE A 188 -10.48 -21.78 11.98
C PHE A 188 -9.96 -22.03 10.56
N PRO A 189 -10.81 -22.33 9.57
CA PRO A 189 -10.39 -22.83 8.25
C PRO A 189 -9.82 -21.76 7.31
N TYR A 190 -9.74 -20.50 7.74
CA TYR A 190 -9.31 -19.39 6.90
C TYR A 190 -8.17 -18.62 7.54
N THR A 191 -7.11 -18.41 6.76
CA THR A 191 -5.98 -17.56 7.14
C THR A 191 -6.30 -16.12 6.77
N LYS A 192 -6.16 -15.19 7.74
CA LYS A 192 -6.23 -13.74 7.46
C LYS A 192 -5.21 -13.40 6.35
N PRO A 193 -5.44 -12.41 5.48
CA PRO A 193 -4.50 -12.04 4.42
C PRO A 193 -3.35 -11.19 4.99
N CYS A 194 -2.67 -11.74 5.99
CA CYS A 194 -1.72 -11.05 6.86
C CYS A 194 -0.59 -10.40 6.05
N PHE A 195 -0.04 -11.12 5.07
CA PHE A 195 1.00 -10.58 4.20
C PHE A 195 0.58 -9.27 3.52
N GLY A 196 -0.60 -9.26 2.91
CA GLY A 196 -1.18 -8.09 2.27
C GLY A 196 -1.37 -6.93 3.25
N TYR A 197 -1.95 -7.20 4.42
CA TYR A 197 -2.14 -6.18 5.46
C TYR A 197 -0.82 -5.57 5.94
N VAL A 198 0.22 -6.39 6.13
CA VAL A 198 1.54 -5.95 6.59
C VAL A 198 2.21 -5.06 5.54
N VAL A 199 2.23 -5.44 4.26
CA VAL A 199 2.86 -4.59 3.24
C VAL A 199 2.12 -3.26 3.06
N GLN A 200 0.78 -3.25 3.16
CA GLN A 200 0.01 -2.00 3.18
C GLN A 200 0.41 -1.11 4.36
N TRP A 201 0.52 -1.71 5.55
CA TRP A 201 0.92 -0.98 6.75
C TRP A 201 2.32 -0.37 6.66
N LEU A 202 3.30 -1.13 6.17
CA LEU A 202 4.66 -0.63 5.98
C LEU A 202 4.71 0.51 4.95
N SER A 203 3.92 0.43 3.88
CA SER A 203 3.83 1.49 2.87
C SER A 203 3.27 2.79 3.45
N GLU A 204 2.22 2.72 4.28
CA GLU A 204 1.63 3.91 4.94
C GLU A 204 2.59 4.56 5.93
N LEU A 205 3.38 3.75 6.65
CA LEU A 205 4.37 4.24 7.61
C LEU A 205 5.68 4.70 6.97
N GLY A 206 5.89 4.46 5.67
CA GLY A 206 7.15 4.75 5.00
C GLY A 206 8.31 3.87 5.48
N GLN A 207 8.04 2.63 5.90
CA GLN A 207 9.06 1.67 6.33
C GLN A 207 9.68 0.96 5.11
N THR A 208 10.38 1.73 4.27
CA THR A 208 10.81 1.30 2.93
C THR A 208 11.72 0.07 2.94
N GLU A 209 12.72 0.00 3.82
CA GLU A 209 13.62 -1.16 3.90
C GLU A 209 12.85 -2.48 4.15
N LEU A 210 11.94 -2.47 5.14
CA LEU A 210 11.12 -3.63 5.47
C LEU A 210 10.10 -3.94 4.38
N LEU A 211 9.51 -2.91 3.79
CA LEU A 211 8.55 -3.06 2.69
C LEU A 211 9.23 -3.70 1.48
N ASP A 212 10.35 -3.16 1.03
CA ASP A 212 11.10 -3.62 -0.14
C ASP A 212 11.59 -5.05 0.07
N GLY A 213 12.06 -5.38 1.28
CA GLY A 213 12.44 -6.74 1.64
C GLY A 213 11.29 -7.74 1.56
N LEU A 214 10.09 -7.38 2.03
CA LEU A 214 8.90 -8.23 1.89
C LEU A 214 8.40 -8.30 0.44
N LEU A 215 8.43 -7.21 -0.32
CA LEU A 215 8.05 -7.23 -1.73
C LEU A 215 9.01 -8.09 -2.57
N ALA A 216 10.31 -8.02 -2.28
CA ALA A 216 11.31 -8.91 -2.88
C ALA A 216 11.04 -10.38 -2.54
N TYR A 217 10.67 -10.68 -1.28
CA TYR A 217 10.23 -12.02 -0.90
C TYR A 217 9.01 -12.48 -1.71
N ALA A 218 8.01 -11.60 -1.89
CA ALA A 218 6.83 -11.92 -2.66
C ALA A 218 7.18 -12.26 -4.11
N ASP A 219 8.04 -11.47 -4.74
CA ASP A 219 8.47 -11.68 -6.12
C ASP A 219 9.25 -12.98 -6.31
N GLU A 220 10.05 -13.36 -5.31
CA GLU A 220 10.85 -14.59 -5.37
C GLU A 220 10.03 -15.84 -5.01
N ASN A 221 9.11 -15.78 -4.04
CA ASN A 221 8.54 -16.97 -3.40
C ASN A 221 7.01 -17.12 -3.56
N LEU A 222 6.29 -16.09 -4.01
CA LEU A 222 4.81 -16.11 -4.07
C LEU A 222 4.27 -16.17 -5.50
N ASN A 223 5.10 -16.61 -6.46
CA ASN A 223 4.75 -16.88 -7.85
C ASN A 223 4.08 -15.68 -8.58
N PRO A 224 4.71 -14.49 -8.60
CA PRO A 224 4.17 -13.36 -9.35
C PRO A 224 3.85 -13.77 -10.79
N THR A 225 2.63 -13.49 -11.23
CA THR A 225 2.12 -13.88 -12.53
C THR A 225 1.57 -12.66 -13.24
N TRP A 226 1.88 -12.55 -14.52
CA TRP A 226 1.32 -11.53 -15.39
C TRP A 226 0.25 -12.12 -16.29
N GLU A 227 -0.95 -11.55 -16.27
CA GLU A 227 -2.05 -11.93 -17.14
C GLU A 227 -2.75 -10.68 -17.66
N ASN A 228 -2.94 -10.59 -18.98
CA ASN A 228 -3.65 -9.50 -19.65
C ASN A 228 -3.19 -8.08 -19.23
N GLY A 229 -1.89 -7.88 -19.01
CA GLY A 229 -1.36 -6.58 -18.63
C GLY A 229 -1.28 -6.33 -17.12
N GLY A 230 -1.84 -7.21 -16.29
CA GLY A 230 -1.86 -7.08 -14.83
C GLY A 230 -0.92 -8.05 -14.13
N LEU A 231 -0.14 -7.53 -13.17
CA LEU A 231 0.59 -8.35 -12.20
C LEU A 231 -0.34 -8.77 -11.07
N PHE A 232 -0.36 -10.06 -10.75
CA PHE A 232 -1.01 -10.59 -9.56
C PHE A 232 -0.21 -11.73 -8.95
N TYR A 233 -0.54 -12.09 -7.72
CA TYR A 233 -0.01 -13.28 -7.04
C TYR A 233 -1.14 -14.32 -6.96
N PRO A 234 -1.00 -15.50 -7.57
CA PRO A 234 -2.03 -16.53 -7.56
C PRO A 234 -2.42 -16.96 -6.15
N ARG A 235 -3.71 -17.28 -5.97
CA ARG A 235 -4.22 -17.77 -4.68
C ARG A 235 -3.46 -19.03 -4.24
N ASN A 236 -3.00 -19.02 -2.99
CA ASN A 236 -2.45 -20.18 -2.32
C ASN A 236 -3.01 -20.23 -0.90
N ASP A 237 -3.77 -21.29 -0.60
CA ASP A 237 -4.42 -21.47 0.70
C ASP A 237 -3.50 -22.10 1.76
N THR A 238 -2.28 -22.53 1.38
CA THR A 238 -1.29 -23.06 2.32
C THR A 238 -0.71 -21.90 3.13
N PRO A 239 -0.92 -21.83 4.47
CA PRO A 239 -0.46 -20.73 5.32
C PRO A 239 1.04 -20.44 5.17
N PHE A 240 1.83 -21.49 5.39
CA PHE A 240 3.28 -21.51 5.36
C PHE A 240 3.76 -22.97 5.30
N ILE A 241 5.03 -23.17 4.98
CA ILE A 241 5.69 -24.48 5.01
C ILE A 241 6.94 -24.39 5.87
N PHE A 242 7.27 -25.45 6.60
CA PHE A 242 8.59 -25.61 7.18
C PHE A 242 9.53 -26.20 6.15
N THR A 243 10.76 -25.73 6.15
CA THR A 243 11.81 -26.14 5.20
C THR A 243 13.01 -26.71 5.96
N ASP A 244 13.84 -27.48 5.25
CA ASP A 244 15.11 -27.93 5.80
C ASP A 244 16.14 -26.80 5.70
N ASP A 245 16.87 -26.56 6.80
CA ASP A 245 17.77 -25.41 7.06
C ASP A 245 18.84 -25.10 5.98
N LYS A 246 18.97 -25.91 4.94
CA LYS A 246 20.09 -25.86 3.98
C LYS A 246 19.85 -24.97 2.77
N HIS A 247 18.63 -24.50 2.49
CA HIS A 247 18.33 -23.83 1.20
C HIS A 247 17.75 -22.42 1.32
N ASP A 248 17.18 -22.01 2.46
CA ASP A 248 16.52 -20.70 2.59
C ASP A 248 16.90 -19.88 3.84
N GLY A 249 17.80 -20.38 4.67
CA GLY A 249 18.42 -19.65 5.80
C GLY A 249 17.57 -19.53 7.07
N GLU A 250 16.27 -19.77 7.00
CA GLU A 250 15.35 -19.54 8.14
C GLU A 250 14.53 -20.77 8.56
N GLY A 251 14.33 -21.80 7.71
CA GLY A 251 13.62 -23.04 8.11
C GLY A 251 12.08 -22.95 8.11
N VAL A 252 11.52 -21.81 7.66
CA VAL A 252 10.09 -21.59 7.46
C VAL A 252 9.84 -20.59 6.33
N LYS A 253 8.84 -20.84 5.48
CA LYS A 253 8.42 -19.97 4.38
C LYS A 253 6.94 -19.65 4.46
N TRP A 254 6.61 -18.35 4.42
CA TRP A 254 5.24 -17.90 4.19
C TRP A 254 4.81 -18.23 2.76
N THR A 255 3.64 -18.86 2.59
CA THR A 255 3.15 -19.25 1.25
C THR A 255 1.75 -18.73 0.94
N HIS A 256 1.00 -18.27 1.95
CA HIS A 256 -0.40 -17.93 1.76
C HIS A 256 -0.61 -16.62 1.01
N ILE A 257 -1.42 -16.70 -0.04
CA ILE A 257 -1.91 -15.58 -0.83
C ILE A 257 -3.42 -15.74 -0.97
N SER A 258 -4.18 -14.82 -0.38
CA SER A 258 -5.62 -14.73 -0.66
C SER A 258 -5.88 -13.90 -1.93
N PRO A 259 -7.09 -13.95 -2.52
CA PRO A 259 -7.45 -13.08 -3.63
C PRO A 259 -7.27 -11.58 -3.34
N PHE A 260 -7.53 -11.15 -2.10
CA PHE A 260 -7.28 -9.77 -1.68
C PHE A 260 -5.78 -9.46 -1.63
N CYS A 261 -4.97 -10.37 -1.06
CA CYS A 261 -3.53 -10.19 -0.95
C CYS A 261 -2.87 -10.04 -2.33
N GLY A 262 -3.18 -10.98 -3.23
CA GLY A 262 -2.51 -11.09 -4.52
C GLY A 262 -2.98 -10.10 -5.58
N ASN A 263 -4.23 -9.63 -5.52
CA ASN A 263 -4.77 -8.70 -6.53
C ASN A 263 -4.84 -7.24 -6.06
N ALA A 264 -4.90 -6.97 -4.76
CA ALA A 264 -5.15 -5.62 -4.25
C ALA A 264 -4.08 -5.14 -3.26
N ALA A 265 -3.80 -5.91 -2.21
CA ALA A 265 -2.98 -5.43 -1.10
C ALA A 265 -1.51 -5.22 -1.47
N ILE A 266 -0.90 -6.14 -2.21
CA ILE A 266 0.48 -5.99 -2.68
C ILE A 266 0.57 -4.84 -3.71
N GLY A 267 -0.39 -4.75 -4.63
CA GLY A 267 -0.47 -3.64 -5.60
C GLY A 267 -0.61 -2.29 -4.89
N TYR A 268 -1.47 -2.21 -3.87
CA TYR A 268 -1.58 -1.05 -3.00
C TYR A 268 -0.21 -0.68 -2.42
N ALA A 269 0.48 -1.62 -1.77
CA ALA A 269 1.74 -1.33 -1.10
C ALA A 269 2.86 -0.85 -2.04
N ARG A 270 2.86 -1.31 -3.31
CA ARG A 270 3.79 -0.87 -4.35
C ARG A 270 3.52 0.55 -4.86
N LEU A 271 2.24 0.93 -4.93
CA LEU A 271 1.82 2.23 -5.47
C LEU A 271 1.71 3.30 -4.38
N ASN A 272 1.53 2.88 -3.13
CA ASN A 272 1.30 3.76 -2.02
C ASN A 272 2.60 4.45 -1.59
N VAL A 273 2.44 5.65 -1.03
CA VAL A 273 3.51 6.42 -0.43
C VAL A 273 3.24 6.59 1.06
N ARG A 274 4.25 7.02 1.82
CA ARG A 274 4.07 7.38 3.23
C ARG A 274 2.90 8.35 3.36
N ASP A 275 2.01 8.05 4.31
CA ASP A 275 0.79 8.81 4.59
C ASP A 275 -0.19 8.91 3.42
N GLY A 276 -0.17 7.99 2.46
CA GLY A 276 -0.94 8.05 1.23
C GLY A 276 -2.44 8.30 1.45
N GLN A 277 -3.07 7.60 2.40
CA GLN A 277 -4.48 7.83 2.74
C GLN A 277 -4.74 9.25 3.26
N ARG A 278 -3.84 9.78 4.10
CA ARG A 278 -3.97 11.12 4.68
C ARG A 278 -3.83 12.20 3.62
N ILE A 279 -2.83 12.06 2.74
CA ILE A 279 -2.57 13.01 1.66
C ILE A 279 -3.82 13.21 0.80
N MET A 280 -4.56 12.13 0.50
CA MET A 280 -5.74 12.20 -0.37
C MET A 280 -6.85 13.14 0.12
N TYR A 281 -7.04 13.32 1.43
CA TYR A 281 -8.05 14.25 1.97
C TYR A 281 -7.48 15.54 2.54
N GLU A 282 -6.21 15.58 2.94
CA GLU A 282 -5.55 16.83 3.38
C GLU A 282 -5.08 17.69 2.21
N LYS A 283 -4.70 17.06 1.09
CA LYS A 283 -4.23 17.71 -0.14
C LYS A 283 -4.96 17.13 -1.35
N PRO A 284 -6.31 17.20 -1.39
CA PRO A 284 -7.07 16.65 -2.50
C PRO A 284 -6.74 17.41 -3.79
N TRP A 285 -6.82 16.71 -4.92
CA TRP A 285 -6.87 17.38 -6.21
C TRP A 285 -8.17 18.17 -6.32
N THR A 286 -8.08 19.45 -6.67
CA THR A 286 -9.24 20.31 -6.91
C THR A 286 -9.47 20.45 -8.41
N ARG A 287 -10.66 20.93 -8.77
CA ARG A 287 -10.96 21.25 -10.17
C ARG A 287 -9.96 22.27 -10.73
N GLU A 288 -9.60 23.25 -9.93
CA GLU A 288 -8.67 24.32 -10.29
C GLU A 288 -7.23 23.83 -10.37
N SER A 289 -6.82 22.86 -9.54
CA SER A 289 -5.49 22.26 -9.68
C SER A 289 -5.41 21.42 -10.95
N LEU A 290 -6.39 20.53 -11.17
CA LEU A 290 -6.43 19.66 -12.37
C LEU A 290 -6.50 20.46 -13.68
N ALA A 291 -7.25 21.57 -13.71
CA ALA A 291 -7.33 22.41 -14.90
C ALA A 291 -6.02 23.13 -15.26
N ARG A 292 -5.10 23.28 -14.30
CA ARG A 292 -3.83 24.02 -14.48
C ARG A 292 -2.62 23.11 -14.64
N THR A 293 -2.69 21.87 -14.15
CA THR A 293 -1.57 20.93 -14.21
C THR A 293 -1.41 20.37 -15.62
N PRO A 294 -0.25 20.53 -16.28
CA PRO A 294 0.04 19.86 -17.54
C PRO A 294 0.02 18.33 -17.42
N TRP A 295 -0.34 17.64 -18.49
CA TRP A 295 -0.46 16.18 -18.51
C TRP A 295 0.01 15.58 -19.82
N ILE A 296 0.33 14.28 -19.78
CA ILE A 296 0.64 13.50 -20.96
C ILE A 296 -0.64 12.81 -21.44
N ASP A 297 -0.92 12.95 -22.73
CA ASP A 297 -1.98 12.26 -23.46
C ASP A 297 -1.36 11.31 -24.51
N ASN A 298 -2.22 10.53 -25.18
CA ASN A 298 -1.85 9.61 -26.26
C ASN A 298 -0.84 8.54 -25.84
N LEU A 299 -1.00 8.06 -24.59
CA LEU A 299 -0.33 6.88 -24.09
C LEU A 299 -1.35 5.75 -23.92
N GLU A 300 -1.00 4.58 -24.42
CA GLU A 300 -1.76 3.36 -24.21
C GLU A 300 -1.07 2.51 -23.13
N PHE A 301 -1.89 1.92 -22.25
CA PHE A 301 -1.40 0.87 -21.35
C PHE A 301 -0.87 -0.29 -22.20
N ALA A 302 0.19 -0.93 -21.71
CA ALA A 302 0.80 -2.04 -22.42
C ALA A 302 -0.21 -3.16 -22.69
N GLY A 303 -0.30 -3.54 -23.95
CA GLY A 303 -1.11 -4.63 -24.46
C GLY A 303 -0.28 -5.54 -25.37
N ARG A 304 -0.96 -6.45 -26.07
CA ARG A 304 -0.29 -7.48 -26.90
C ARG A 304 0.49 -6.92 -28.09
N GLU A 305 0.13 -5.73 -28.55
CA GLU A 305 0.55 -5.17 -29.83
C GLU A 305 1.02 -3.71 -29.71
N HIS A 306 0.77 -3.04 -28.56
CA HIS A 306 1.00 -1.61 -28.37
C HIS A 306 1.31 -1.29 -26.90
N GLY A 307 1.81 -0.08 -26.66
CA GLY A 307 1.95 0.49 -25.31
C GLY A 307 3.27 0.16 -24.59
N ALA A 308 3.60 0.96 -23.59
CA ALA A 308 4.77 0.81 -22.74
C ALA A 308 4.35 0.89 -21.26
N GLY A 309 5.17 0.35 -20.35
CA GLY A 309 4.96 0.55 -18.92
C GLY A 309 5.29 1.98 -18.54
N VAL A 310 4.35 2.71 -17.96
CA VAL A 310 4.61 4.06 -17.43
C VAL A 310 5.22 3.93 -16.05
N LEU A 311 6.48 4.36 -15.90
CA LEU A 311 7.20 4.34 -14.62
C LEU A 311 7.06 5.66 -13.87
N ARG A 312 6.96 6.77 -14.61
CA ARG A 312 6.89 8.12 -14.05
C ARG A 312 6.12 9.04 -14.98
N GLY A 313 5.22 9.84 -14.41
CA GLY A 313 4.55 10.96 -15.08
C GLY A 313 4.42 12.11 -14.09
N VAL A 314 5.26 13.14 -14.23
CA VAL A 314 5.40 14.20 -13.24
C VAL A 314 5.48 15.57 -13.92
N TRP A 315 4.71 16.52 -13.38
CA TRP A 315 4.89 17.94 -13.65
C TRP A 315 5.77 18.57 -12.57
N ASP A 316 6.92 19.10 -12.97
CA ASP A 316 7.79 19.92 -12.12
C ASP A 316 7.51 21.39 -12.40
N GLU A 317 6.84 22.05 -11.45
CA GLU A 317 6.46 23.46 -11.56
C GLU A 317 7.67 24.40 -11.55
N HIS A 318 8.73 24.07 -10.81
CA HIS A 318 9.93 24.90 -10.69
C HIS A 318 10.78 24.85 -11.95
N ALA A 319 10.97 23.66 -12.50
CA ALA A 319 11.70 23.45 -13.75
C ALA A 319 10.86 23.79 -15.00
N HIS A 320 9.54 23.99 -14.84
CA HIS A 320 8.57 24.03 -15.94
C HIS A 320 8.75 22.85 -16.89
N ALA A 321 8.81 21.65 -16.31
CA ALA A 321 9.11 20.41 -17.02
C ALA A 321 8.00 19.38 -16.82
N LEU A 322 7.47 18.83 -17.91
CA LEU A 322 6.62 17.65 -17.89
C LEU A 322 7.49 16.43 -18.26
N ILE A 323 7.62 15.51 -17.31
CA ILE A 323 8.55 14.39 -17.37
C ILE A 323 7.74 13.09 -17.47
N LEU A 324 8.05 12.30 -18.48
CA LEU A 324 7.55 10.96 -18.69
C LEU A 324 8.73 9.99 -18.70
N THR A 325 8.65 8.93 -17.90
CA THR A 325 9.56 7.78 -18.02
C THR A 325 8.72 6.55 -18.34
N VAL A 326 9.08 5.87 -19.42
CA VAL A 326 8.45 4.62 -19.85
C VAL A 326 9.47 3.51 -19.94
N ARG A 327 9.01 2.27 -19.81
CA ARG A 327 9.81 1.06 -20.00
C ARG A 327 9.13 0.11 -20.97
N GLY A 328 9.88 -0.40 -21.92
CA GLY A 328 9.39 -1.46 -22.80
C GLY A 328 9.18 -2.74 -22.00
N TRP A 329 8.05 -3.41 -22.21
CA TRP A 329 7.63 -4.55 -21.41
C TRP A 329 8.59 -5.75 -21.54
N ASP A 330 9.10 -6.26 -20.41
CA ASP A 330 10.14 -7.30 -20.38
C ASP A 330 9.82 -8.58 -19.61
N PHE A 331 8.65 -8.73 -18.98
CA PHE A 331 8.31 -9.91 -18.18
C PHE A 331 8.25 -11.22 -19.00
N GLU A 332 8.42 -12.35 -18.30
CA GLU A 332 8.25 -13.68 -18.88
C GLU A 332 6.76 -14.00 -19.07
N GLY A 333 6.26 -13.75 -20.26
CA GLY A 333 4.89 -14.04 -20.68
C GLY A 333 4.59 -13.33 -22.00
N ARG A 334 3.79 -13.96 -22.87
CA ARG A 334 3.70 -13.54 -24.28
C ARG A 334 3.05 -12.17 -24.46
N GLY A 335 3.60 -11.38 -25.40
CA GLY A 335 2.84 -10.36 -26.12
C GLY A 335 3.38 -8.94 -26.06
N CYS A 336 4.70 -8.69 -26.03
CA CYS A 336 5.16 -7.34 -26.37
C CYS A 336 6.17 -7.41 -27.52
N PRO A 337 6.04 -6.55 -28.56
CA PRO A 337 7.05 -6.43 -29.59
C PRO A 337 8.44 -6.14 -29.00
N GLU A 338 9.50 -6.54 -29.71
CA GLU A 338 10.87 -6.19 -29.34
C GLU A 338 11.08 -4.67 -29.21
N THR A 339 10.27 -3.90 -29.94
CA THR A 339 10.24 -2.45 -29.90
C THR A 339 8.82 -1.96 -30.15
N VAL A 340 8.36 -1.02 -29.33
CA VAL A 340 7.08 -0.33 -29.50
C VAL A 340 7.35 1.15 -29.82
N SER A 341 6.60 1.71 -30.75
CA SER A 341 6.60 3.16 -31.03
C SER A 341 5.49 3.80 -30.21
N ILE A 342 5.82 4.83 -29.44
CA ILE A 342 4.84 5.65 -28.70
C ILE A 342 4.90 7.09 -29.19
N GLU A 343 3.80 7.82 -28.99
CA GLU A 343 3.72 9.25 -29.30
C GLU A 343 3.08 10.02 -28.13
N PRO A 344 3.79 10.19 -27.00
CA PRO A 344 3.30 11.01 -25.91
C PRO A 344 3.06 12.45 -26.35
N ILE A 345 1.90 12.99 -26.00
CA ILE A 345 1.49 14.36 -26.30
C ILE A 345 1.36 15.14 -24.99
N ALA A 346 2.22 16.14 -24.78
CA ALA A 346 2.08 17.06 -23.68
C ALA A 346 0.94 18.07 -23.93
N ARG A 347 0.02 18.17 -22.97
CA ARG A 347 -1.14 19.06 -22.99
C ARG A 347 -1.14 20.00 -21.78
N GLY A 348 -1.87 21.12 -21.91
CA GLY A 348 -1.98 22.13 -20.86
C GLY A 348 -0.70 22.95 -20.65
N LEU A 349 0.24 22.91 -21.59
CA LEU A 349 1.45 23.73 -21.52
C LEU A 349 1.11 25.21 -21.73
N GLY A 350 1.60 26.09 -20.86
CA GLY A 350 1.43 27.53 -21.01
C GLY A 350 2.22 28.10 -22.22
N PRO A 351 1.90 29.33 -22.67
CA PRO A 351 2.59 29.96 -23.79
C PRO A 351 4.10 30.09 -23.59
N GLY A 352 4.87 29.96 -24.66
CA GLY A 352 6.32 30.14 -24.67
C GLY A 352 7.04 29.13 -25.56
N ASN A 353 8.37 29.17 -25.53
CA ASN A 353 9.20 28.22 -26.26
C ASN A 353 9.36 26.94 -25.46
N TRP A 354 9.06 25.81 -26.08
CA TRP A 354 9.19 24.49 -25.49
C TRP A 354 10.14 23.64 -26.31
N ALA A 355 10.89 22.77 -25.64
CA ALA A 355 11.76 21.78 -26.25
C ALA A 355 11.44 20.38 -25.69
N VAL A 356 11.61 19.35 -26.52
CA VAL A 356 11.45 17.96 -26.09
C VAL A 356 12.76 17.23 -26.18
N TYR A 357 13.14 16.60 -25.07
CA TYR A 357 14.32 15.78 -24.96
C TYR A 357 13.91 14.32 -24.82
N VAL A 358 14.58 13.44 -25.55
CA VAL A 358 14.43 11.98 -25.39
C VAL A 358 15.79 11.42 -24.98
N ASN A 359 15.88 10.82 -23.79
CA ASN A 359 17.13 10.37 -23.16
C ASN A 359 18.21 11.47 -23.17
N GLY A 360 17.81 12.68 -22.73
CA GLY A 360 18.69 13.85 -22.67
C GLY A 360 19.06 14.49 -24.02
N LYS A 361 18.61 13.94 -25.15
CA LYS A 361 18.90 14.49 -26.48
C LYS A 361 17.73 15.30 -27.00
N LEU A 362 17.99 16.55 -27.39
CA LEU A 362 17.00 17.41 -28.04
C LEU A 362 16.46 16.74 -29.30
N ARG A 363 15.14 16.62 -29.40
CA ARG A 363 14.44 16.08 -30.58
C ARG A 363 13.80 17.18 -31.41
N THR A 364 13.09 18.09 -30.76
CA THR A 364 12.36 19.17 -31.43
C THR A 364 12.07 20.30 -30.45
N SER A 365 11.72 21.47 -30.98
CA SER A 365 11.26 22.64 -30.22
C SER A 365 10.10 23.32 -30.94
N LYS A 366 9.15 23.85 -30.19
CA LYS A 366 7.95 24.53 -30.70
C LYS A 366 7.66 25.76 -29.83
N GLU A 367 7.34 26.88 -30.47
CA GLU A 367 6.74 28.03 -29.78
C GLU A 367 5.22 27.78 -29.66
N LEU A 368 4.69 27.90 -28.44
CA LEU A 368 3.27 27.77 -28.14
C LEU A 368 2.69 29.14 -27.83
N HIS A 369 1.62 29.52 -28.53
CA HIS A 369 0.98 30.83 -28.36
C HIS A 369 -0.25 30.79 -27.44
N ASP A 370 -0.93 29.65 -27.33
CA ASP A 370 -2.13 29.46 -26.50
C ASP A 370 -2.07 28.07 -25.83
N PRO A 371 -2.47 27.90 -24.55
CA PRO A 371 -2.66 26.60 -23.92
C PRO A 371 -3.57 25.62 -24.69
N ALA A 372 -4.49 26.13 -25.51
CA ALA A 372 -5.37 25.33 -26.37
C ALA A 372 -4.75 24.93 -27.71
N ASP A 373 -3.54 25.43 -28.04
CA ASP A 373 -2.85 25.06 -29.26
C ASP A 373 -2.48 23.56 -29.21
N ASN A 374 -2.74 22.86 -30.32
CA ASN A 374 -2.67 21.40 -30.42
C ASN A 374 -1.35 20.89 -29.80
N GLY A 375 -1.49 20.01 -28.80
CA GLY A 375 -0.46 19.59 -27.85
C GLY A 375 0.91 19.28 -28.47
N PHE A 376 1.94 19.30 -27.65
CA PHE A 376 3.31 19.07 -28.11
C PHE A 376 3.61 17.56 -28.06
N GLY A 377 3.66 16.91 -29.22
CA GLY A 377 3.98 15.48 -29.35
C GLY A 377 5.41 15.19 -29.74
N VAL A 378 5.90 14.00 -29.38
CA VAL A 378 7.14 13.42 -29.92
C VAL A 378 6.96 11.93 -30.12
N THR A 379 7.40 11.38 -31.25
CA THR A 379 7.49 9.94 -31.45
C THR A 379 8.80 9.40 -30.90
N CYS A 380 8.76 8.31 -30.13
CA CYS A 380 9.95 7.58 -29.74
C CYS A 380 9.73 6.07 -29.69
N ASP A 381 10.79 5.33 -29.98
CA ASP A 381 10.83 3.87 -29.89
C ASP A 381 11.32 3.44 -28.51
N VAL A 382 10.64 2.48 -27.92
CA VAL A 382 10.97 1.89 -26.62
C VAL A 382 11.22 0.41 -26.82
N LYS A 383 12.45 -0.04 -26.59
CA LYS A 383 12.82 -1.46 -26.69
C LYS A 383 12.39 -2.23 -25.46
N ARG A 384 12.23 -3.54 -25.60
CA ARG A 384 12.00 -4.47 -24.49
C ARG A 384 13.03 -4.24 -23.36
N GLY A 385 12.52 -4.00 -22.15
CA GLY A 385 13.31 -3.77 -20.93
C GLY A 385 14.05 -2.44 -20.89
N GLN A 386 14.00 -1.64 -21.96
CA GLN A 386 14.66 -0.35 -22.02
C GLN A 386 13.77 0.72 -21.39
N GLU A 387 14.39 1.54 -20.53
CA GLU A 387 13.79 2.77 -20.03
C GLU A 387 14.09 3.94 -20.99
N VAL A 388 13.08 4.76 -21.22
CA VAL A 388 13.14 5.96 -22.05
C VAL A 388 12.53 7.13 -21.30
N ASP A 389 13.30 8.19 -21.14
CA ASP A 389 12.86 9.47 -20.61
C ASP A 389 12.44 10.41 -21.74
N VAL A 390 11.24 10.98 -21.62
CA VAL A 390 10.71 12.03 -22.48
C VAL A 390 10.43 13.26 -21.62
N VAL A 391 11.12 14.36 -21.89
CA VAL A 391 11.03 15.59 -21.08
C VAL A 391 10.61 16.75 -21.97
N PHE A 392 9.43 17.30 -21.70
CA PHE A 392 8.95 18.55 -22.28
C PHE A 392 9.37 19.69 -21.36
N LEU A 393 10.27 20.55 -21.81
CA LEU A 393 10.90 21.60 -21.00
C LEU A 393 10.64 22.96 -21.62
N ARG A 394 10.20 23.94 -20.81
CA ARG A 394 10.12 25.32 -21.24
C ARG A 394 11.52 25.91 -21.33
N VAL A 395 11.87 26.47 -22.49
CA VAL A 395 13.18 27.07 -22.75
C VAL A 395 13.05 28.59 -22.86
N HIS A 396 13.94 29.33 -22.21
CA HIS A 396 14.06 30.76 -22.45
C HIS A 396 14.82 30.98 -23.76
N GLY A 397 14.32 31.88 -24.61
CA GLY A 397 14.94 32.19 -25.90
C GLY A 397 16.39 32.64 -25.70
N GLY A 398 17.33 31.73 -25.93
CA GLY A 398 18.76 31.98 -25.69
C GLY A 398 19.61 30.74 -25.36
N MET A 399 19.04 29.62 -24.90
CA MET A 399 19.83 28.41 -24.59
C MET A 399 19.99 27.48 -25.80
N ASN A 400 20.91 27.83 -26.71
CA ASN A 400 21.49 26.87 -27.64
C ASN A 400 22.59 26.08 -26.91
N GLY A 401 22.28 24.83 -26.54
CA GLY A 401 23.29 23.77 -26.39
C GLY A 401 23.61 23.32 -24.96
N ARG A 402 23.40 22.01 -24.75
CA ARG A 402 23.84 21.15 -23.62
C ARG A 402 23.10 21.32 -22.30
N VAL A 403 22.10 20.46 -22.09
CA VAL A 403 21.84 19.93 -20.74
C VAL A 403 22.95 18.90 -20.48
N ASN A 404 23.93 19.26 -19.65
CA ASN A 404 24.91 18.29 -19.17
C ASN A 404 24.17 17.25 -18.33
N GLY A 405 24.41 15.98 -18.64
CA GLY A 405 23.93 14.87 -17.84
C GLY A 405 24.58 14.93 -16.45
N ASP A 406 23.73 15.00 -15.44
CA ASP A 406 23.94 14.43 -14.11
C ASP A 406 22.57 14.41 -13.43
N ALA A 407 21.77 13.40 -13.81
CA ALA A 407 20.59 12.98 -13.07
C ALA A 407 20.89 11.63 -12.43
N ASN A 408 21.94 11.60 -11.60
CA ASN A 408 22.14 10.55 -10.62
C ASN A 408 22.14 11.23 -9.25
N GLY A 409 21.03 11.12 -8.54
CA GLY A 409 20.93 11.54 -7.15
C GLY A 409 19.65 12.29 -6.83
N TYR A 410 18.52 11.58 -6.80
CA TYR A 410 17.56 11.67 -5.70
C TYR A 410 16.94 10.28 -5.53
N ALA A 411 17.03 9.80 -4.30
CA ALA A 411 16.61 8.48 -3.84
C ALA A 411 15.10 8.25 -3.96
#